data_AF-A0A5C0XR47-F1
#
_entry.id   AF-A0A5C0XR47-F1
#
_cell.length_a   1.000
_cell.length_b   1.000
_cell.length_c   1.000
_cell.angle_alpha   90.00
_cell.angle_beta   90.00
_cell.angle_gamma   90.00
#
_symmetry.space_group_name_H-M   'P 1'
#
loop_
_entity.id
_entity.type
_entity.pdbx_description
1 polymer ?
#
loop_
_entity_poly.entity_id
_entity_poly.type
_entity_poly.pdbx_seq_one_letter_code
_entity_poly.pdbx_strand_id
1 'polypeptide(L)'
;MFKLYSLAREFARDLLFEINGDVVTLSIKGVLLANTSSTSSNFSIFEVSENEFILAIQTSGYVVYLGIEAEEEIEEEVYPSLVRIIISEVMPIINNLVQVAKELSYKGADILLDDNMSSSLREAMYNLLLKHKKGKSPYEQVEVA
;
A
#
# COMPACT_ATOMS: atom_id res chain seq x y z
N MET A 1 -10.85 7.56 -14.73
CA MET A 1 -9.60 6.78 -14.72
C MET A 1 -8.36 7.67 -14.64
N PHE A 2 -8.13 8.60 -15.58
CA PHE A 2 -6.97 9.53 -15.55
C PHE A 2 -6.75 10.25 -14.21
N LYS A 3 -7.83 10.70 -13.55
CA LYS A 3 -7.77 11.32 -12.22
C LYS A 3 -7.18 10.40 -11.13
N LEU A 4 -7.46 9.09 -11.18
CA LEU A 4 -6.94 8.13 -10.19
C LEU A 4 -5.43 7.94 -10.35
N TYR A 5 -4.93 7.81 -11.58
CA TYR A 5 -3.49 7.73 -11.84
C TYR A 5 -2.77 9.05 -11.46
N SER A 6 -3.40 10.19 -11.71
CA SER A 6 -2.84 11.48 -11.31
C SER A 6 -2.68 11.60 -9.79
N LEU A 7 -3.69 11.19 -9.03
CA LEU A 7 -3.64 11.17 -7.56
C LEU A 7 -2.63 10.14 -7.04
N ALA A 8 -2.54 8.98 -7.70
CA ALA A 8 -1.58 7.94 -7.30
C ALA A 8 -0.12 8.42 -7.40
N ARG A 9 0.19 9.36 -8.29
CA ARG A 9 1.53 9.97 -8.37
C ARG A 9 1.88 10.84 -7.17
N GLU A 10 0.91 11.33 -6.41
CA GLU A 10 1.18 12.08 -5.17
C GLU A 10 1.78 11.18 -4.07
N PHE A 11 1.65 9.86 -4.21
CA PHE A 11 2.33 8.91 -3.34
C PHE A 11 3.81 8.73 -3.67
N ALA A 12 4.26 9.04 -4.89
CA ALA A 12 5.65 8.84 -5.32
C ALA A 12 6.57 9.88 -4.65
N ARG A 13 6.89 9.64 -3.39
CA ARG A 13 7.72 10.49 -2.54
C ARG A 13 8.47 9.66 -1.53
N ASP A 14 9.61 10.20 -1.13
CA ASP A 14 10.37 9.67 0.00
C ASP A 14 9.81 10.26 1.30
N LEU A 15 9.71 9.39 2.30
CA LEU A 15 9.27 9.68 3.64
C LEU A 15 10.46 9.46 4.56
N LEU A 16 10.90 10.54 5.22
CA LEU A 16 11.99 10.48 6.19
C LEU A 16 11.40 10.56 7.59
N PHE A 17 11.80 9.62 8.44
CA PHE A 17 11.36 9.55 9.82
C PHE A 17 12.56 9.48 10.76
N GLU A 18 12.50 10.22 11.86
CA GLU A 18 13.44 10.06 12.97
C GLU A 18 12.76 9.20 14.03
N ILE A 19 13.27 8.00 14.27
CA ILE A 19 12.73 7.06 15.26
C ILE A 19 13.86 6.61 16.17
N ASN A 20 13.71 6.84 17.47
CA ASN A 20 14.72 6.49 18.49
C ASN A 20 16.13 7.06 18.26
N GLY A 21 16.26 8.09 17.41
CA GLY A 21 17.55 8.71 17.04
C GLY A 21 18.10 8.23 15.70
N ASP A 22 17.47 7.24 15.07
CA ASP A 22 17.81 6.73 13.74
C ASP A 22 16.93 7.36 12.66
N VAL A 23 17.51 7.59 11.49
CA VAL A 23 16.81 8.13 10.33
C VAL A 23 16.40 6.99 9.42
N VAL A 24 15.09 6.79 9.27
CA VAL A 24 14.51 5.78 8.38
C VAL A 24 13.98 6.47 7.13
N THR A 25 14.52 6.10 5.97
CA THR A 25 14.04 6.56 4.66
C THR A 25 13.16 5.47 4.03
N LEU A 26 11.91 5.81 3.70
CA LEU A 26 11.00 4.95 2.96
C LEU A 26 10.58 5.61 1.64
N SER A 27 10.56 4.85 0.57
CA SER A 27 9.98 5.24 -0.71
C SER A 27 8.69 4.45 -0.97
N ILE A 28 7.59 5.15 -1.27
CA ILE A 28 6.40 4.47 -1.81
C ILE A 28 6.61 4.30 -3.33
N LYS A 29 6.86 3.06 -3.76
CA LYS A 29 7.15 2.72 -5.17
C LYS A 29 5.92 2.20 -5.92
N GLY A 30 4.91 1.70 -5.21
CA GLY A 30 3.75 1.07 -5.83
C GLY A 30 2.43 1.52 -5.22
N VAL A 31 1.40 1.70 -6.05
CA VAL A 31 0.02 1.91 -5.57
C VAL A 31 -0.93 1.00 -6.35
N LEU A 32 -1.66 0.14 -5.64
CA LEU A 32 -2.76 -0.64 -6.19
C LEU A 32 -4.07 -0.19 -5.56
N LEU A 33 -5.10 0.00 -6.37
CA LEU A 33 -6.47 0.21 -5.90
C LEU A 33 -7.34 -0.96 -6.33
N ALA A 34 -8.08 -1.54 -5.39
CA ALA A 34 -9.08 -2.58 -5.66
C ALA A 34 -10.42 -2.25 -5.02
N ASN A 35 -11.53 -2.52 -5.71
CA ASN A 35 -12.85 -2.52 -5.11
C ASN A 35 -13.06 -3.78 -4.27
N THR A 36 -13.72 -3.64 -3.12
CA THR A 36 -14.13 -4.75 -2.25
C THR A 36 -15.58 -4.56 -1.80
N SER A 37 -16.23 -5.66 -1.39
CA SER A 37 -17.58 -5.63 -0.82
C SER A 37 -17.60 -5.12 0.62
N SER A 38 -16.45 -5.13 1.31
CA SER A 38 -16.35 -4.67 2.69
C SER A 38 -16.22 -3.15 2.79
N THR A 39 -17.02 -2.55 3.67
CA THR A 39 -16.92 -1.12 4.00
C THR A 39 -16.17 -0.84 5.30
N SER A 40 -15.78 -1.89 6.02
CA SER A 40 -15.02 -1.74 7.27
C SER A 40 -13.65 -1.14 7.02
N SER A 41 -13.19 -0.33 7.97
CA SER A 41 -11.83 0.19 7.98
C SER A 41 -10.90 -0.82 8.62
N ASN A 42 -9.84 -1.23 7.90
CA ASN A 42 -8.82 -2.14 8.40
C ASN A 42 -7.49 -1.83 7.73
N PHE A 43 -6.38 -2.21 8.35
CA PHE A 43 -5.05 -2.18 7.73
C PHE A 43 -4.30 -3.47 7.98
N SER A 44 -3.35 -3.78 7.11
CA SER A 44 -2.46 -4.94 7.24
C SER A 44 -1.13 -4.61 6.59
N ILE A 45 -0.04 -5.11 7.16
CA ILE A 45 1.30 -5.02 6.59
C ILE A 45 1.76 -6.43 6.20
N PHE A 46 2.42 -6.54 5.06
CA PHE A 46 3.01 -7.77 4.56
C PHE A 46 4.47 -7.51 4.25
N GLU A 47 5.36 -8.26 4.87
CA GLU A 47 6.76 -8.26 4.47
C GLU A 47 6.90 -8.97 3.12
N VAL A 48 7.71 -8.39 2.24
CA VAL A 48 8.08 -8.96 0.93
C VAL A 48 9.53 -9.41 0.96
N SER A 49 10.41 -8.61 1.58
CA SER A 49 11.80 -8.91 1.91
C SER A 49 12.24 -8.02 3.09
N GLU A 50 13.51 -8.15 3.51
CA GLU A 50 14.12 -7.43 4.65
C GLU A 50 13.87 -5.90 4.66
N ASN A 51 13.80 -5.28 3.47
CA ASN A 51 13.59 -3.85 3.31
C ASN A 51 12.36 -3.51 2.44
N GLU A 52 11.49 -4.48 2.16
CA GLU A 52 10.32 -4.28 1.29
C GLU A 52 9.04 -4.76 1.97
N PHE A 53 8.01 -3.94 1.93
CA PHE A 53 6.72 -4.30 2.51
C PHE A 53 5.55 -3.67 1.77
N ILE A 54 4.39 -4.30 1.94
CA ILE A 54 3.12 -3.84 1.39
C ILE A 54 2.20 -3.43 2.53
N LEU A 55 1.77 -2.18 2.54
CA LEU A 55 0.73 -1.68 3.44
C LEU A 55 -0.62 -1.71 2.72
N ALA A 56 -1.52 -2.58 3.16
CA ALA A 56 -2.89 -2.65 2.67
C ALA A 56 -3.82 -1.89 3.60
N ILE A 57 -4.58 -0.94 3.05
CA ILE A 57 -5.54 -0.12 3.78
C ILE A 57 -6.91 -0.29 3.14
N GLN A 58 -7.79 -0.97 3.84
CA GLN A 58 -9.18 -1.14 3.45
C GLN A 58 -10.01 -0.01 4.05
N THR A 59 -10.79 0.67 3.22
CA THR A 59 -11.79 1.62 3.68
C THR A 59 -12.86 1.78 2.62
N SER A 60 -14.10 1.99 3.06
CA SER A 60 -15.10 2.61 2.20
C SER A 60 -15.44 1.83 0.90
N GLY A 61 -15.31 0.50 0.92
CA GLY A 61 -15.54 -0.35 -0.26
C GLY A 61 -14.32 -0.50 -1.17
N TYR A 62 -13.14 -0.09 -0.72
CA TYR A 62 -11.90 -0.21 -1.47
C TYR A 62 -10.76 -0.71 -0.58
N VAL A 63 -9.75 -1.30 -1.22
CA VAL A 63 -8.45 -1.57 -0.62
C VAL A 63 -7.40 -0.83 -1.44
N VAL A 64 -6.57 -0.05 -0.75
CA VAL A 64 -5.37 0.59 -1.32
C VAL A 64 -4.16 -0.16 -0.80
N TYR A 65 -3.33 -0.67 -1.70
CA TYR A 65 -2.04 -1.26 -1.34
C TYR A 65 -0.94 -0.28 -1.72
N LEU A 66 -0.04 -0.01 -0.77
CA LEU A 66 1.17 0.76 -0.98
C LEU A 66 2.34 -0.22 -0.95
N GLY A 67 3.08 -0.31 -2.06
CA GLY A 67 4.37 -1.01 -2.10
C GLY A 67 5.45 -0.03 -1.64
N ILE A 68 6.19 -0.41 -0.59
CA ILE A 68 7.13 0.45 0.10
C ILE A 68 8.49 -0.25 0.13
N GLU A 69 9.53 0.52 -0.18
CA GLU A 69 10.93 0.10 -0.08
C GLU A 69 11.65 1.00 0.91
N ALA A 70 12.44 0.41 1.79
CA ALA A 70 13.32 1.09 2.71
C ALA A 70 14.76 1.09 2.17
N GLU A 71 15.49 2.16 2.44
CA GLU A 71 16.91 2.27 2.06
C GLU A 71 17.77 1.23 2.77
N GLU A 72 17.42 0.91 4.01
CA GLU A 72 18.08 -0.08 4.86
C GLU A 72 17.05 -1.06 5.44
N GLU A 73 17.52 -2.22 5.91
CA GLU A 73 16.71 -3.15 6.70
C GLU A 73 16.15 -2.43 7.93
N ILE A 74 14.87 -2.62 8.21
CA ILE A 74 14.22 -1.97 9.33
C ILE A 74 14.23 -2.94 10.51
N GLU A 75 14.65 -2.48 11.68
CA GLU A 75 14.59 -3.31 12.89
C GLU A 75 13.14 -3.55 13.34
N GLU A 76 12.81 -4.79 13.72
CA GLU A 76 11.46 -5.19 14.12
C GLU A 76 10.88 -4.32 15.26
N GLU A 77 11.72 -3.82 16.16
CA GLU A 77 11.30 -2.97 17.28
C GLU A 77 10.74 -1.61 16.84
N VAL A 78 11.14 -1.14 15.65
CA VAL A 78 10.71 0.14 15.08
C VAL A 78 9.40 0.02 14.31
N TYR A 79 9.02 -1.20 13.88
CA TYR A 79 7.86 -1.47 13.02
C TYR A 79 6.55 -0.86 13.54
N PRO A 80 6.16 -1.04 14.82
CA PRO A 80 4.88 -0.52 15.31
C PRO A 80 4.78 1.00 15.23
N SER A 81 5.89 1.69 15.50
CA SER A 81 5.97 3.16 15.43
C SER A 81 5.94 3.62 13.98
N LEU A 82 6.75 2.97 13.12
CA LEU A 82 6.85 3.27 11.70
C LEU A 82 5.49 3.16 11.00
N VAL A 83 4.78 2.04 11.20
CA VAL A 83 3.46 1.80 10.58
C VAL A 83 2.46 2.89 10.95
N ARG A 84 2.42 3.31 12.22
CA ARG A 84 1.52 4.38 12.67
C ARG A 84 1.83 5.71 11.99
N ILE A 85 3.11 6.05 11.85
CA ILE A 85 3.55 7.28 11.22
C ILE A 85 3.21 7.25 9.72
N ILE A 86 3.55 6.15 9.02
CA ILE A 86 3.21 5.98 7.60
C ILE A 86 1.71 6.17 7.40
N ILE A 87 0.87 5.47 8.17
CA ILE A 87 -0.59 5.58 8.06
C ILE A 87 -1.02 7.04 8.23
N SER A 88 -0.55 7.74 9.26
CA SER A 88 -0.89 9.15 9.47
C SER A 88 -0.54 10.02 8.26
N GLU A 89 0.62 9.79 7.65
CA GLU A 89 1.10 10.55 6.49
C GLU A 89 0.33 10.25 5.19
N VAL A 90 -0.07 8.99 4.96
CA VAL A 90 -0.69 8.58 3.69
C VAL A 90 -2.21 8.68 3.71
N MET A 91 -2.84 8.63 4.88
CA MET A 91 -4.30 8.60 5.00
C MET A 91 -5.03 9.77 4.34
N PRO A 92 -4.54 11.03 4.38
CA PRO A 92 -5.17 12.14 3.65
C PRO A 92 -5.24 11.89 2.14
N ILE A 93 -4.15 11.37 1.55
CA ILE A 93 -4.06 11.07 0.11
C ILE A 93 -4.94 9.87 -0.24
N ILE A 94 -4.96 8.84 0.62
CA ILE A 94 -5.85 7.67 0.47
C ILE A 94 -7.32 8.07 0.51
N ASN A 95 -7.72 8.92 1.46
CA ASN A 95 -9.10 9.37 1.58
C ASN A 95 -9.54 10.11 0.30
N ASN A 96 -8.68 10.96 -0.26
CA ASN A 96 -8.93 11.64 -1.52
C ASN A 96 -9.03 10.66 -2.69
N LEU A 97 -8.08 9.72 -2.80
CA LEU A 97 -8.08 8.67 -3.84
C LEU A 97 -9.38 7.84 -3.81
N VAL A 98 -9.78 7.39 -2.62
CA VAL A 98 -10.99 6.60 -2.41
C VAL A 98 -12.26 7.40 -2.69
N GLN A 99 -12.30 8.67 -2.30
CA GLN A 99 -13.41 9.56 -2.63
C GLN A 99 -13.57 9.69 -4.14
N VAL A 100 -12.50 9.98 -4.88
CA VAL A 100 -12.54 10.09 -6.34
C VAL A 100 -12.90 8.75 -6.99
N ALA A 101 -12.46 7.62 -6.44
CA ALA A 101 -12.86 6.29 -6.91
C ALA A 101 -14.38 6.07 -6.77
N LYS A 102 -14.98 6.49 -5.66
CA LYS A 102 -16.44 6.45 -5.45
C LYS A 102 -17.19 7.32 -6.45
N GLU A 103 -16.76 8.58 -6.64
CA GLU A 103 -17.38 9.51 -7.59
C GLU A 103 -17.37 8.94 -9.01
N LEU A 104 -16.30 8.23 -9.38
CA LEU A 104 -16.16 7.54 -10.66
C LEU A 104 -16.87 6.18 -10.72
N SER A 105 -17.50 5.74 -9.64
CA SER A 105 -18.11 4.39 -9.51
C SER A 105 -17.14 3.28 -9.92
N TYR A 106 -15.86 3.38 -9.52
CA TYR A 106 -14.84 2.41 -9.88
C TYR A 106 -15.12 1.03 -9.25
N LYS A 107 -15.06 -0.04 -10.05
CA LYS A 107 -15.37 -1.43 -9.63
C LYS A 107 -14.26 -2.44 -9.92
N GLY A 108 -13.10 -1.98 -10.37
CA GLY A 108 -12.01 -2.84 -10.79
C GLY A 108 -10.93 -3.03 -9.73
N ALA A 109 -9.82 -3.61 -10.17
CA ALA A 109 -8.53 -3.54 -9.50
C ALA A 109 -7.45 -3.16 -10.52
N ASP A 110 -6.56 -2.25 -10.15
CA ASP A 110 -5.49 -1.78 -11.02
C ASP A 110 -4.27 -1.25 -10.26
N ILE A 111 -3.10 -1.38 -10.87
CA ILE A 111 -1.86 -0.71 -10.44
C ILE A 111 -1.93 0.73 -10.96
N LEU A 112 -2.06 1.68 -10.04
CA LEU A 112 -2.14 3.10 -10.36
C LEU A 112 -0.77 3.78 -10.37
N LEU A 113 0.23 3.19 -9.70
CA LEU A 113 1.62 3.64 -9.69
C LEU A 113 2.55 2.42 -9.71
N ASP A 114 3.52 2.46 -10.61
CA ASP A 114 4.70 1.60 -10.65
C ASP A 114 5.91 2.51 -10.89
N ASP A 115 6.56 2.93 -9.81
CA ASP A 115 7.69 3.86 -9.80
C ASP A 115 9.01 3.10 -9.71
N ASN A 116 9.23 2.19 -10.67
CA ASN A 116 10.39 1.30 -10.70
C ASN A 116 10.51 0.43 -9.44
N MET A 117 9.40 -0.18 -9.00
CA MET A 117 9.44 -1.18 -7.92
C MET A 117 10.52 -2.23 -8.21
N SER A 118 11.18 -2.71 -7.17
CA SER A 118 12.05 -3.87 -7.23
C SER A 118 11.33 -5.09 -7.82
N SER A 119 12.09 -6.10 -8.26
CA SER A 119 11.50 -7.30 -8.86
C SER A 119 10.57 -8.04 -7.90
N SER A 120 10.97 -8.17 -6.63
CA SER A 120 10.22 -8.84 -5.56
C SER A 120 8.95 -8.09 -5.22
N LEU A 121 9.04 -6.79 -4.96
CA LEU A 121 7.88 -5.95 -4.66
C LEU A 121 6.90 -5.90 -5.83
N ARG A 122 7.41 -5.78 -7.06
CA ARG A 122 6.57 -5.81 -8.26
C ARG A 122 5.83 -7.13 -8.38
N GLU A 123 6.52 -8.26 -8.22
CA GLU A 123 5.87 -9.57 -8.28
C GLU A 123 4.75 -9.69 -7.22
N ALA A 124 5.02 -9.31 -5.97
CA ALA A 124 4.05 -9.34 -4.90
C ALA A 124 2.81 -8.48 -5.19
N MET A 125 3.01 -7.24 -5.64
CA MET A 125 1.93 -6.31 -6.00
C MET A 125 1.08 -6.81 -7.18
N TYR A 126 1.71 -7.35 -8.22
CA TYR A 126 0.97 -7.90 -9.38
C TYR A 126 0.25 -9.22 -9.02
N ASN A 127 0.81 -10.02 -8.10
CA ASN A 127 0.09 -11.18 -7.57
C ASN A 127 -1.18 -10.77 -6.81
N LEU A 128 -1.13 -9.70 -6.01
CA LEU A 128 -2.32 -9.13 -5.37
C LEU A 128 -3.35 -8.64 -6.40
N LEU A 129 -2.90 -7.96 -7.46
CA LEU A 129 -3.78 -7.55 -8.57
C LEU A 129 -4.50 -8.75 -9.19
N LEU A 130 -3.78 -9.82 -9.48
CA LEU A 130 -4.34 -11.03 -10.06
C LEU A 130 -5.33 -11.72 -9.11
N LYS A 131 -5.09 -11.72 -7.81
CA LYS A 131 -6.03 -12.25 -6.81
C LYS A 131 -7.34 -11.46 -6.83
N HIS A 132 -7.27 -10.12 -6.78
CA HIS A 132 -8.46 -9.25 -6.85
C HIS A 132 -9.23 -9.40 -8.16
N LYS A 133 -8.54 -9.45 -9.31
CA LYS A 133 -9.18 -9.67 -10.62
C LYS A 133 -9.91 -11.02 -10.71
N LYS A 134 -9.49 -12.01 -9.92
CA LYS A 134 -10.13 -13.33 -9.81
C LYS A 134 -11.19 -13.40 -8.72
N GLY A 135 -11.47 -12.30 -8.01
CA GLY A 135 -12.39 -12.28 -6.87
C GLY A 135 -11.91 -13.10 -5.67
N LYS A 136 -10.62 -13.41 -5.60
CA LYS A 136 -10.03 -14.15 -4.48
C LYS A 136 -9.65 -13.18 -3.36
N SER A 137 -9.87 -13.60 -2.12
CA SER A 137 -9.34 -12.87 -0.97
C SER A 137 -7.81 -12.83 -1.06
N PRO A 138 -7.17 -11.67 -0.93
CA PRO A 138 -5.73 -11.57 -0.76
C PRO A 138 -5.28 -12.03 0.64
N TYR A 139 -6.22 -12.02 1.60
CA TYR A 139 -6.07 -12.56 2.95
C TYR A 139 -6.31 -14.07 2.93
N GLU A 140 -5.44 -14.83 2.27
CA GLU A 140 -5.20 -16.19 2.73
C GLU A 140 -4.28 -16.03 3.94
N GLN A 141 -4.75 -16.42 5.12
CA GLN A 141 -3.91 -16.48 6.31
C GLN A 141 -2.65 -17.27 5.94
N VAL A 142 -1.50 -16.61 5.96
CA VAL A 142 -0.22 -17.34 6.05
C VAL A 142 -0.31 -18.02 7.41
N GLU A 143 -0.56 -19.34 7.41
CA GLU A 143 -0.23 -20.15 8.57
C GLU A 143 1.27 -19.93 8.79
N VAL A 144 1.60 -19.23 9.88
CA VAL A 144 2.97 -19.13 10.36
C VAL A 144 3.43 -20.56 10.61
N ALA A 145 4.42 -21.00 9.82
CA ALA A 145 5.06 -22.31 9.96
C ALA A 145 5.90 -22.39 11.24
#